data_AF-A0A1H5XS16-F1
#
_entry.id   AF-A0A1H5XS16-F1
#
_cell.length_a   1.000
_cell.length_b   1.000
_cell.length_c   1.000
_cell.angle_alpha   90.00
_cell.angle_beta   90.00
_cell.angle_gamma   90.00
#
_symmetry.space_group_name_H-M   'P 1'
#
loop_
_entity.id
_entity.type
_entity.pdbx_description
1 polymer ?
#
loop_
_entity_poly.entity_id
_entity_poly.type
_entity_poly.pdbx_seq_one_letter_code
_entity_poly.pdbx_strand_id
1 'polypeptide(L)'
;MWKLYTDAACTQVFGGTLSTVHYSDHSEGSLDYVFYFADVERDPADNGAYLLKMPGGGNYSFTIEDATPGSGHETTEIKTALTSAGLDNAVPGAALSIGVSATSGVTGAIPIHVRVTNAVTSAGVSVELSLRKPEGRVYAA
;
A
#
# COMPACT_ATOMS: atom_id res chain seq x y z
N MET A 1 5.08 -13.20 8.76
CA MET A 1 4.41 -12.02 9.36
C MET A 1 3.83 -11.19 8.23
N TRP A 2 2.71 -10.48 8.45
CA TRP A 2 2.08 -9.64 7.42
C TRP A 2 3.02 -8.55 6.89
N LYS A 3 3.20 -8.53 5.57
CA LYS A 3 4.13 -7.67 4.83
C LYS A 3 3.49 -7.15 3.55
N LEU A 4 4.09 -6.10 3.00
CA LEU A 4 3.82 -5.64 1.65
C LEU A 4 4.86 -6.21 0.70
N TYR A 5 4.43 -6.61 -0.49
CA TYR A 5 5.26 -7.17 -1.55
C TYR A 5 5.10 -6.36 -2.84
N THR A 6 6.14 -6.32 -3.67
CA THR A 6 6.14 -5.62 -4.96
C THR A 6 5.73 -6.51 -6.12
N ASP A 7 5.54 -7.82 -5.89
CA ASP A 7 5.12 -8.80 -6.88
C ASP A 7 3.94 -9.65 -6.39
N ALA A 8 3.12 -10.13 -7.33
CA ALA A 8 1.91 -10.91 -7.02
C ALA A 8 2.23 -12.27 -6.39
N ALA A 9 3.41 -12.82 -6.63
CA ALA A 9 3.85 -14.08 -6.02
C ALA A 9 4.35 -13.88 -4.57
N CYS A 10 4.36 -12.64 -4.07
CA CYS A 10 4.79 -12.27 -2.72
C CYS A 10 6.22 -12.77 -2.40
N THR A 11 7.14 -12.61 -3.35
CA THR A 11 8.54 -13.05 -3.23
C THR A 11 9.49 -11.91 -2.87
N GLN A 12 9.16 -10.67 -3.28
CA GLN A 12 9.94 -9.47 -3.05
C GLN A 12 9.24 -8.57 -2.04
N VAL A 13 9.80 -8.48 -0.84
CA VAL A 13 9.28 -7.61 0.23
C VAL A 13 9.54 -6.14 -0.10
N PHE A 14 8.53 -5.30 0.06
CA PHE A 14 8.66 -3.86 -0.05
C PHE A 14 9.49 -3.30 1.11
N GLY A 15 10.53 -2.53 0.77
CA GLY A 15 11.50 -1.99 1.74
C GLY A 15 10.97 -0.91 2.68
N GLY A 16 9.73 -0.45 2.49
CA GLY A 16 9.05 0.51 3.36
C GLY A 16 9.01 1.95 2.83
N THR A 17 9.88 2.29 1.89
CA THR A 17 9.94 3.61 1.25
C THR A 17 9.43 3.53 -0.18
N LEU A 18 8.44 4.36 -0.52
CA LEU A 18 7.97 4.55 -1.88
C LEU A 18 8.89 5.60 -2.53
N SER A 19 9.64 5.17 -3.55
CA SER A 19 10.50 6.08 -4.30
C SER A 19 9.86 6.45 -5.63
N THR A 20 9.70 7.74 -5.86
CA THR A 20 9.14 8.27 -7.10
C THR A 20 10.08 9.32 -7.70
N VAL A 21 10.30 9.22 -9.00
CA VAL A 21 11.01 10.25 -9.78
C VAL A 21 9.98 11.22 -10.30
N HIS A 22 10.18 12.52 -10.08
CA HIS A 22 9.29 13.55 -10.57
C HIS A 22 10.07 14.58 -11.40
N TYR A 23 9.46 15.06 -12.49
CA TYR A 23 10.00 16.11 -13.34
C TYR A 23 9.24 17.41 -13.13
N SER A 24 9.94 18.53 -13.27
CA SER A 24 9.35 19.86 -13.12
C SER A 24 8.35 20.21 -14.23
N ASP A 25 8.38 19.47 -15.35
CA ASP A 25 7.46 19.66 -16.49
C ASP A 25 6.24 18.73 -16.44
N HIS A 26 6.12 17.89 -15.40
CA HIS A 26 5.06 16.91 -15.20
C HIS A 26 4.88 15.93 -16.36
N SER A 27 5.91 15.73 -17.19
CA SER A 27 5.88 14.85 -18.36
C SER A 27 5.74 13.36 -18.04
N GLU A 28 6.04 12.97 -16.80
CA GLU A 28 5.84 11.63 -16.26
C GLU A 28 4.37 11.26 -16.06
N GLY A 29 3.47 12.25 -16.00
CA GLY A 29 2.06 12.04 -15.69
C GLY A 29 1.84 11.40 -14.31
N SER A 30 0.84 10.53 -14.20
CA SER A 30 0.59 9.78 -12.97
C SER A 30 1.44 8.52 -12.91
N LEU A 31 2.08 8.29 -11.76
CA LEU A 31 2.85 7.07 -11.50
C LEU A 31 2.00 6.07 -10.71
N ASP A 32 1.77 4.90 -11.29
CA ASP A 32 0.97 3.84 -10.69
C ASP A 32 1.85 2.69 -10.17
N TYR A 33 1.59 2.26 -8.95
CA TYR A 33 2.25 1.14 -8.27
C TYR A 33 1.21 0.12 -7.79
N VAL A 34 1.62 -1.14 -7.71
CA VAL A 34 0.81 -2.20 -7.10
C VAL A 34 1.64 -2.91 -6.04
N PHE A 35 1.11 -2.96 -4.83
CA PHE A 35 1.66 -3.73 -3.73
C PHE A 35 0.69 -4.84 -3.33
N TYR A 36 1.21 -5.92 -2.76
CA TYR A 36 0.42 -7.06 -2.31
C TYR A 36 0.59 -7.20 -0.81
N PHE A 37 -0.51 -7.14 -0.06
CA PHE A 37 -0.50 -7.36 1.38
C PHE A 37 -0.82 -8.81 1.71
N ALA A 38 0.14 -9.52 2.30
CA ALA A 38 0.04 -10.96 2.55
C ALA A 38 0.87 -11.40 3.78
N ASP A 39 0.59 -12.60 4.28
CA ASP A 39 1.46 -13.32 5.24
C ASP A 39 1.80 -14.71 4.71
N VAL A 40 2.83 -14.77 3.86
CA VAL A 40 3.32 -16.01 3.25
C VAL A 40 4.29 -16.78 4.13
N GLU A 41 4.98 -16.09 5.04
CA GLU A 41 5.94 -16.74 5.93
C GLU A 41 5.27 -17.60 6.98
N ARG A 42 4.10 -17.15 7.48
CA ARG A 42 3.32 -17.94 8.43
C ARG A 42 2.52 -19.03 7.73
N ASP A 43 2.21 -18.84 6.46
CA ASP A 43 1.44 -19.78 5.65
C ASP A 43 2.17 -20.12 4.33
N PRO A 44 3.33 -20.81 4.41
CA PRO A 44 4.09 -21.18 3.22
C PRO A 44 3.40 -22.27 2.39
N ALA A 45 2.42 -22.96 2.97
CA ALA A 45 1.60 -23.95 2.27
C ALA A 45 0.45 -23.33 1.47
N ASP A 46 0.21 -22.01 1.63
CA ASP A 46 -0.86 -21.26 0.98
C ASP A 46 -2.25 -21.89 1.20
N ASN A 47 -2.51 -22.36 2.42
CA ASN A 47 -3.76 -23.06 2.76
C ASN A 47 -4.75 -22.18 3.54
N GLY A 48 -4.41 -20.91 3.77
CA GLY A 48 -5.24 -19.94 4.46
C GLY A 48 -5.36 -20.20 5.97
N ALA A 49 -4.38 -20.86 6.60
CA ALA A 49 -4.43 -21.27 8.00
C ALA A 49 -4.53 -20.11 9.01
N TYR A 50 -4.32 -18.87 8.60
CA TYR A 50 -4.34 -17.72 9.48
C TYR A 50 -5.17 -16.56 8.94
N LEU A 51 -5.81 -15.83 9.85
CA LEU A 51 -6.59 -14.64 9.56
C LEU A 51 -6.05 -13.47 10.38
N LEU A 52 -5.90 -12.31 9.74
CA LEU A 52 -5.72 -11.03 10.41
C LEU A 52 -7.12 -10.46 10.71
N LYS A 53 -7.46 -10.20 11.98
CA LYS A 53 -8.75 -9.60 12.40
C LYS A 53 -8.60 -8.53 13.49
N MET A 54 -9.36 -7.43 13.37
CA MET A 54 -9.30 -6.33 14.33
C MET A 54 -9.92 -6.78 15.64
N PRO A 55 -9.22 -6.64 16.79
CA PRO A 55 -9.81 -6.92 18.09
C PRO A 55 -10.95 -5.92 18.34
N GLY A 56 -12.18 -6.40 18.46
CA GLY A 56 -13.36 -5.55 18.64
C GLY A 56 -14.12 -5.18 17.36
N GLY A 57 -13.70 -5.73 16.21
CA GLY A 57 -14.33 -5.46 14.91
C GLY A 57 -13.83 -4.15 14.27
N GLY A 58 -14.30 -3.89 13.05
CA GLY A 58 -13.89 -2.74 12.25
C GLY A 58 -12.95 -3.11 11.10
N ASN A 59 -12.69 -2.12 10.26
CA ASN A 59 -11.87 -2.30 9.07
C ASN A 59 -10.39 -2.07 9.36
N TYR A 60 -9.56 -2.77 8.60
CA TYR A 60 -8.16 -2.46 8.44
C TYR A 60 -7.99 -1.33 7.44
N SER A 61 -7.12 -0.38 7.82
CA SER A 61 -6.80 0.79 7.02
C SER A 61 -5.33 0.82 6.70
N PHE A 62 -4.99 1.07 5.44
CA PHE A 62 -3.68 1.53 5.01
C PHE A 62 -3.68 3.05 4.96
N THR A 63 -2.61 3.65 5.44
CA THR A 63 -2.40 5.10 5.32
C THR A 63 -1.03 5.35 4.69
N ILE A 64 -0.96 6.41 3.91
CA ILE A 64 0.32 6.96 3.46
C ILE A 64 0.84 7.88 4.55
N GLU A 65 2.12 7.78 4.86
CA GLU A 65 2.82 8.64 5.80
C GLU A 65 3.94 9.36 5.05
N ASP A 66 3.95 10.69 5.14
CA ASP A 66 5.01 11.55 4.64
C ASP A 66 5.89 11.96 5.83
N ALA A 67 7.14 11.48 5.81
CA ALA A 67 8.10 11.75 6.86
C ALA A 67 8.72 13.16 6.79
N THR A 68 8.56 13.89 5.68
CA THR A 68 9.13 15.23 5.50
C THR A 68 8.18 16.13 4.68
N PRO A 69 7.04 16.56 5.27
CA PRO A 69 6.11 17.47 4.61
C PRO A 69 6.79 18.73 4.08
N GLY A 70 6.43 19.14 2.87
CA GLY A 70 7.02 20.26 2.14
C GLY A 70 8.30 19.93 1.36
N SER A 71 8.76 18.68 1.37
CA SER A 71 10.00 18.25 0.70
C SER A 71 9.74 17.06 -0.24
N GLY A 72 9.13 17.34 -1.40
CA GLY A 72 8.79 16.32 -2.39
C GLY A 72 7.29 16.15 -2.48
N HIS A 73 6.83 14.90 -2.51
CA HIS A 73 5.41 14.61 -2.66
C HIS A 73 4.67 14.65 -1.34
N GLU A 74 3.52 15.30 -1.35
CA GLU A 74 2.61 15.37 -0.22
C GLU A 74 1.68 14.15 -0.20
N THR A 75 1.24 13.73 0.99
CA THR A 75 0.23 12.65 1.11
C THR A 75 -1.05 12.93 0.32
N THR A 76 -1.41 14.20 0.12
CA THR A 76 -2.59 14.66 -0.63
C THR A 76 -2.45 14.51 -2.15
N GLU A 77 -1.30 14.07 -2.65
CA GLU A 77 -1.07 13.72 -4.06
C GLU A 77 -1.25 12.22 -4.34
N ILE A 78 -1.41 11.43 -3.27
CA ILE A 78 -1.36 9.97 -3.33
C ILE A 78 -2.77 9.40 -3.19
N LYS A 79 -3.21 8.68 -4.20
CA LYS A 79 -4.46 7.90 -4.17
C LYS A 79 -4.16 6.44 -3.89
N THR A 80 -5.03 5.79 -3.13
CA THR A 80 -4.92 4.36 -2.82
C THR A 80 -6.26 3.64 -3.07
N ALA A 81 -6.23 2.43 -3.61
CA ALA A 81 -7.41 1.64 -3.94
C ALA A 81 -7.12 0.12 -3.95
N LEU A 82 -8.17 -0.71 -3.87
CA LEU A 82 -8.04 -2.18 -4.01
C LEU A 82 -8.05 -2.65 -5.48
N THR A 83 -8.34 -1.75 -6.42
CA THR A 83 -8.33 -2.04 -7.86
C THR A 83 -7.80 -0.84 -8.61
N SER A 84 -7.25 -1.06 -9.81
CA SER A 84 -6.77 0.02 -10.68
C SER A 84 -7.89 1.01 -11.03
N ALA A 85 -9.08 0.52 -11.40
CA ALA A 85 -10.24 1.39 -11.68
C ALA A 85 -10.74 2.15 -10.43
N GLY A 86 -10.48 1.62 -9.23
CA GLY A 86 -10.79 2.30 -7.98
C GLY A 86 -9.99 3.60 -7.78
N LEU A 87 -8.80 3.72 -8.38
CA LEU A 87 -7.97 4.92 -8.29
C LEU A 87 -8.64 6.15 -8.90
N ASP A 88 -9.51 5.97 -9.88
CA ASP A 88 -10.18 7.10 -10.55
C ASP A 88 -11.14 7.83 -9.61
N ASN A 89 -11.73 7.09 -8.67
CA ASN A 89 -12.69 7.61 -7.68
C ASN A 89 -12.09 7.77 -6.27
N ALA A 90 -10.85 7.34 -6.06
CA ALA A 90 -10.18 7.45 -4.78
C ALA A 90 -9.90 8.93 -4.43
N VAL A 91 -10.11 9.27 -3.16
CA VAL A 91 -9.79 10.58 -2.60
C VAL A 91 -8.29 10.61 -2.25
N PRO A 92 -7.50 11.55 -2.77
CA PRO A 92 -6.09 11.66 -2.43
C PRO A 92 -5.86 11.85 -0.92
N GLY A 93 -4.84 11.22 -0.36
CA GLY A 93 -4.50 11.24 1.07
C GLY A 93 -5.46 10.47 1.98
N ALA A 94 -6.57 9.93 1.45
CA ALA A 94 -7.51 9.16 2.25
C ALA A 94 -6.94 7.78 2.63
N ALA A 95 -7.31 7.32 3.82
CA ALA A 95 -6.98 5.96 4.26
C ALA A 95 -7.72 4.92 3.41
N LEU A 96 -7.01 3.90 2.93
CA LEU A 96 -7.58 2.78 2.19
C LEU A 96 -8.07 1.71 3.14
N SER A 97 -9.35 1.40 3.09
CA SER A 97 -9.89 0.23 3.79
C SER A 97 -9.64 -1.05 3.00
N ILE A 98 -9.05 -2.07 3.63
CA ILE A 98 -8.86 -3.43 3.05
C ILE A 98 -9.88 -4.45 3.57
N GLY A 99 -10.92 -3.99 4.26
CA GLY A 99 -11.96 -4.83 4.86
C GLY A 99 -11.67 -5.26 6.30
N VAL A 100 -12.46 -6.23 6.78
CA VAL A 100 -12.49 -6.66 8.20
C VAL A 100 -11.56 -7.82 8.52
N SER A 101 -11.10 -8.53 7.50
CA SER A 101 -10.18 -9.66 7.65
C SER A 101 -9.34 -9.88 6.40
N ALA A 102 -8.11 -10.33 6.59
CA ALA A 102 -7.23 -10.78 5.52
C ALA A 102 -6.80 -12.24 5.76
N THR A 103 -6.81 -13.06 4.73
CA THR A 103 -6.39 -14.47 4.77
C THR A 103 -4.90 -14.60 4.45
N SER A 104 -4.18 -15.43 5.20
CA SER A 104 -2.76 -15.69 4.96
C SER A 104 -2.50 -16.40 3.63
N GLY A 105 -1.21 -16.45 3.26
CA GLY A 105 -0.78 -17.07 2.01
C GLY A 105 -0.74 -16.10 0.83
N VAL A 106 -0.25 -16.60 -0.30
CA VAL A 106 -0.14 -15.87 -1.58
C VAL A 106 -1.52 -15.73 -2.21
N THR A 107 -2.36 -16.77 -2.16
CA THR A 107 -3.73 -16.75 -2.68
C THR A 107 -4.61 -15.77 -1.91
N GLY A 108 -4.32 -15.54 -0.63
CA GLY A 108 -5.00 -14.55 0.22
C GLY A 108 -4.49 -13.11 0.06
N ALA A 109 -3.51 -12.86 -0.82
CA ALA A 109 -2.89 -11.55 -0.97
C ALA A 109 -3.88 -10.48 -1.46
N ILE A 110 -3.88 -9.32 -0.80
CA ILE A 110 -4.74 -8.19 -1.16
C ILE A 110 -3.94 -7.20 -2.00
N PRO A 111 -4.33 -6.94 -3.26
CA PRO A 111 -3.69 -5.92 -4.08
C PRO A 111 -4.04 -4.52 -3.57
N ILE A 112 -3.03 -3.66 -3.50
CA ILE A 112 -3.12 -2.26 -3.12
C ILE A 112 -2.51 -1.45 -4.25
N HIS A 113 -3.39 -0.77 -4.97
CA HIS A 113 -3.03 0.15 -6.03
C HIS A 113 -2.74 1.51 -5.41
N VAL A 114 -1.63 2.11 -5.81
CA VAL A 114 -1.19 3.45 -5.39
C VAL A 114 -0.97 4.27 -6.65
N ARG A 115 -1.54 5.47 -6.70
CA ARG A 115 -1.29 6.45 -7.76
C ARG A 115 -0.71 7.71 -7.16
N VAL A 116 0.44 8.13 -7.67
CA VAL A 116 1.08 9.40 -7.34
C VAL A 116 0.81 10.38 -8.47
N THR A 117 0.18 11.50 -8.16
CA THR A 117 -0.03 12.59 -9.12
C THR A 117 0.96 13.69 -8.82
N ASN A 118 1.91 13.94 -9.71
CA ASN A 118 2.91 14.95 -9.45
C ASN A 118 2.33 16.37 -9.47
N ALA A 119 2.44 17.10 -8.36
CA ALA A 119 2.28 18.55 -8.26
C ALA A 119 3.56 19.26 -7.76
N VAL A 120 4.66 18.52 -7.62
CA VAL A 120 6.00 19.04 -7.29
C VAL A 120 6.59 19.74 -8.50
N THR A 121 7.05 20.98 -8.31
CA THR A 121 7.56 21.84 -9.40
C THR A 121 9.08 21.81 -9.55
N SER A 122 9.79 21.18 -8.62
CA SER A 122 11.22 20.89 -8.72
C SER A 122 11.43 19.46 -9.17
N ALA A 123 12.34 19.20 -10.10
CA ALA A 123 12.69 17.82 -10.47
C ALA A 123 13.52 17.15 -9.36
N GLY A 124 13.30 15.85 -9.12
CA GLY A 124 13.94 15.15 -8.02
C GLY A 124 13.47 13.71 -7.83
N VAL A 125 13.88 13.14 -6.70
CA VAL A 125 13.44 11.83 -6.22
C VAL A 125 12.85 12.00 -4.84
N SER A 126 11.60 11.62 -4.69
CA SER A 126 10.94 11.49 -3.40
C SER A 126 11.29 10.14 -2.78
N VAL A 127 11.65 10.14 -1.50
CA VAL A 127 11.96 8.96 -0.67
C VAL A 127 11.38 9.09 0.75
N GLU A 128 10.50 10.06 0.95
CA GLU A 128 9.88 10.43 2.22
C GLU A 128 8.55 9.71 2.48
N LEU A 129 7.95 9.13 1.43
CA LEU A 129 6.65 8.46 1.51
C LEU A 129 6.79 7.01 1.95
N SER A 130 5.95 6.60 2.90
CA SER A 130 5.88 5.22 3.37
C SER A 130 4.43 4.73 3.49
N LEU A 131 4.23 3.42 3.27
CA LEU A 131 2.93 2.77 3.47
C LEU A 131 2.88 2.20 4.88
N ARG A 132 2.06 2.79 5.74
CA ARG A 132 1.81 2.25 7.07
C ARG A 132 0.82 1.10 6.97
N LYS A 133 1.30 -0.10 7.32
CA LYS A 133 0.47 -1.30 7.36
C LYS A 133 -0.52 -1.24 8.54
N PRO A 134 -1.71 -1.84 8.40
CA PRO A 134 -2.66 -1.97 9.49
C PRO A 134 -2.08 -2.77 10.67
N GLU A 135 -2.44 -2.38 11.90
CA GLU A 135 -2.14 -3.14 13.11
C GLU A 135 -3.34 -4.04 13.46
N GLY A 136 -3.12 -5.35 13.50
CA GLY A 136 -4.18 -6.34 13.72
C GLY A 136 -3.71 -7.52 14.56
N ARG A 137 -4.65 -8.33 15.05
CA ARG A 137 -4.32 -9.61 15.70
C ARG A 137 -4.48 -10.76 14.72
N VAL A 138 -3.58 -11.73 14.86
CA VAL A 138 -3.58 -12.94 14.05
C VAL A 138 -4.32 -14.04 14.80
N TYR A 139 -5.18 -14.74 14.08
CA TYR A 139 -5.96 -15.88 14.56
C TYR A 139 -5.69 -17.07 13.65
N ALA A 140 -5.80 -18.29 14.18
CA ALA A 140 -5.96 -19.46 13.32
C ALA A 140 -7.31 -19.35 12.58
N ALA A 141 -7.33 -19.75 11.31
CA ALA A 141 -8.54 -19.78 10.50
C ALA A 141 -9.49 -20.90 10.92
#